data_AF-A0A7S2UZW1-F1
#
_entry.id   AF-A0A7S2UZW1-F1
#
_cell.length_a   1.000
_cell.length_b   1.000
_cell.length_c   1.000
_cell.angle_alpha   90.00
_cell.angle_beta   90.00
_cell.angle_gamma   90.00
#
_symmetry.space_group_name_H-M   'P 1'
#
loop_
_entity.id
_entity.type
_entity.pdbx_description
1 polymer ?
#
loop_
_entity_poly.entity_id
_entity_poly.type
_entity_poly.pdbx_seq_one_letter_code
_entity_poly.pdbx_strand_id
1 'polypeptide(L)'
;YTGYDCSLRTCPFGDDPLTYNQVNEVQNFTCSATSGSIYFKFREEITTEIAFDATPDTLEAALTELDTVEWVDVTSTGGVICSSFGNVTTSVEFLVPTGDVPLLQVHSSTLDVAPVVEEGVKGTKEWAECSNRGICDRTSGECVCFGGQFTSDGQGLTGDRGDCGRKGIHYIDPDA
;
A
#
# COMPACT_ATOMS: atom_id res chain seq x y z
N TYR A 1 7.62 -2.95 16.54
CA TYR A 1 7.96 -3.90 17.62
C TYR A 1 6.75 -4.80 17.87
N THR A 2 6.99 -6.02 18.34
CA THR A 2 6.00 -7.09 18.55
C THR A 2 6.32 -7.89 19.82
N GLY A 3 5.49 -8.89 20.15
CA GLY A 3 5.59 -9.70 21.36
C GLY A 3 4.84 -9.10 22.55
N TYR A 4 4.72 -9.87 23.64
CA TYR A 4 3.95 -9.48 24.83
C TYR A 4 4.44 -8.19 25.48
N ASP A 5 5.75 -7.97 25.49
CA ASP A 5 6.41 -6.82 26.09
C ASP A 5 6.88 -5.78 25.05
N CYS A 6 6.48 -5.95 23.79
CA CYS A 6 6.91 -5.11 22.67
C CYS A 6 8.45 -4.97 22.53
N SER A 7 9.23 -5.96 22.97
CA SER A 7 10.71 -5.92 22.88
C SER A 7 11.27 -6.48 21.58
N LEU A 8 10.48 -7.28 20.84
CA LEU A 8 10.94 -7.92 19.60
C LEU A 8 10.72 -7.00 18.40
N ARG A 9 11.63 -7.00 17.44
CA ARG A 9 11.43 -6.25 16.20
C ARG A 9 10.45 -6.97 15.27
N THR A 10 9.67 -6.16 14.57
CA THR A 10 8.76 -6.60 13.51
C THR A 10 9.56 -6.60 12.21
N CYS A 11 9.46 -7.66 11.42
CA CYS A 11 10.05 -7.69 10.08
C CYS A 11 9.07 -7.16 9.03
N PRO A 12 9.54 -6.80 7.84
CA PRO A 12 8.68 -6.46 6.71
C PRO A 12 7.71 -7.59 6.36
N PHE A 13 6.52 -7.22 5.94
CA PHE A 13 5.49 -8.14 5.44
C PHE A 13 5.29 -7.89 3.96
N GLY A 14 5.07 -8.91 3.14
CA GLY A 14 4.88 -8.72 1.72
C GLY A 14 4.25 -9.92 1.04
N ASP A 15 4.16 -9.81 -0.28
CA ASP A 15 3.65 -10.83 -1.19
C ASP A 15 4.64 -11.98 -1.34
N ASP A 16 4.15 -13.20 -1.46
CA ASP A 16 5.01 -14.36 -1.72
C ASP A 16 5.38 -14.40 -3.21
N PRO A 17 6.66 -14.29 -3.61
CA PRO A 17 7.02 -14.25 -5.02
C PRO A 17 6.77 -15.55 -5.79
N LEU A 18 6.29 -16.62 -5.13
CA LEU A 18 5.98 -17.91 -5.75
C LEU A 18 4.47 -18.17 -5.89
N THR A 19 3.62 -17.23 -5.49
CA THR A 19 2.22 -17.20 -5.86
C THR A 19 2.05 -16.41 -7.16
N TYR A 20 1.05 -16.78 -7.95
CA TYR A 20 0.90 -16.31 -9.34
C TYR A 20 -0.51 -15.82 -9.60
N ASN A 21 -0.66 -14.94 -10.60
CA ASN A 21 -1.93 -14.33 -11.00
C ASN A 21 -2.61 -13.56 -9.87
N GLN A 22 -1.81 -12.91 -9.03
CA GLN A 22 -2.29 -12.05 -7.96
C GLN A 22 -2.43 -10.61 -8.45
N VAL A 23 -3.25 -9.85 -7.74
CA VAL A 23 -3.53 -8.44 -8.01
C VAL A 23 -3.43 -7.64 -6.72
N ASN A 24 -3.04 -6.37 -6.86
CA ASN A 24 -3.10 -5.41 -5.77
C ASN A 24 -4.56 -5.06 -5.44
N GLU A 25 -4.78 -4.59 -4.22
CA GLU A 25 -6.04 -3.96 -3.86
C GLU A 25 -6.17 -2.61 -4.56
N VAL A 26 -7.35 -2.33 -5.12
CA VAL A 26 -7.67 -1.02 -5.70
C VAL A 26 -8.99 -0.54 -5.12
N GLN A 27 -8.99 0.69 -4.60
CA GLN A 27 -10.20 1.34 -4.10
C GLN A 27 -10.51 2.55 -4.97
N ASN A 28 -11.79 2.73 -5.30
CA ASN A 28 -12.26 3.85 -6.10
C ASN A 28 -12.90 4.90 -5.19
N PHE A 29 -12.43 6.13 -5.33
CA PHE A 29 -12.98 7.32 -4.72
C PHE A 29 -13.67 8.16 -5.80
N THR A 30 -15.00 8.27 -5.72
CA THR A 30 -15.78 9.11 -6.63
C THR A 30 -16.22 10.37 -5.92
N CYS A 31 -15.89 11.53 -6.49
CA CYS A 31 -16.17 12.82 -5.89
C CYS A 31 -16.56 13.88 -6.93
N SER A 32 -17.63 14.62 -6.63
CA SER A 32 -18.14 15.73 -7.45
C SER A 32 -18.22 17.05 -6.67
N ALA A 33 -17.52 17.12 -5.53
CA ALA A 33 -17.43 18.33 -4.73
C ALA A 33 -16.72 19.46 -5.49
N THR A 34 -17.09 20.71 -5.21
CA THR A 34 -16.55 21.90 -5.88
C THR A 34 -15.85 22.87 -4.93
N SER A 35 -15.86 22.54 -3.65
CA SER A 35 -15.25 23.32 -2.59
C SER A 35 -15.02 22.45 -1.36
N GLY A 36 -14.24 22.98 -0.43
CA GLY A 36 -13.96 22.34 0.85
C GLY A 36 -12.74 21.43 0.81
N SER A 37 -12.65 20.60 1.84
CA SER A 37 -11.52 19.73 2.13
C SER A 37 -11.98 18.41 2.73
N ILE A 38 -11.10 17.43 2.73
CA ILE A 38 -11.35 16.08 3.21
C ILE A 38 -10.13 15.53 3.95
N TYR A 39 -10.41 14.71 4.96
CA TYR A 39 -9.44 13.87 5.63
C TYR A 39 -9.81 12.41 5.38
N PHE A 40 -8.84 11.61 4.92
CA PHE A 40 -9.01 10.17 4.85
C PHE A 40 -8.49 9.52 6.13
N LYS A 41 -9.10 8.39 6.49
CA LYS A 41 -8.66 7.53 7.58
C LYS A 41 -8.43 6.13 7.07
N PHE A 42 -7.29 5.56 7.46
CA PHE A 42 -6.93 4.17 7.22
C PHE A 42 -6.35 3.58 8.50
N ARG A 43 -6.85 2.40 8.92
CA ARG A 43 -6.36 1.67 10.11
C ARG A 43 -6.07 2.55 11.34
N GLU A 44 -7.00 3.45 11.64
CA GLU A 44 -6.94 4.37 12.79
C GLU A 44 -6.09 5.63 12.63
N GLU A 45 -5.32 5.74 11.56
CA GLU A 45 -4.55 6.93 11.23
C GLU A 45 -5.30 7.82 10.25
N ILE A 46 -5.04 9.13 10.32
CA ILE A 46 -5.75 10.15 9.56
C ILE A 46 -4.72 10.97 8.80
N THR A 47 -4.99 11.21 7.52
CA THR A 47 -4.12 12.02 6.66
C THR A 47 -4.06 13.47 7.14
N THR A 48 -3.16 14.27 6.56
CA THR A 48 -3.32 15.72 6.59
C THR A 48 -4.60 16.14 5.84
N GLU A 49 -4.98 17.41 5.98
CA GLU A 49 -6.10 17.99 5.22
C GLU A 49 -5.79 18.00 3.72
N ILE A 50 -6.74 17.56 2.90
CA ILE A 50 -6.60 17.51 1.44
C ILE A 50 -7.70 18.39 0.82
N ALA A 51 -7.32 19.33 -0.04
CA ALA A 51 -8.27 20.18 -0.76
C ALA A 51 -9.09 19.37 -1.77
N PHE A 52 -10.34 19.76 -2.03
CA PHE A 52 -11.22 19.06 -2.98
C PHE A 52 -10.60 18.93 -4.40
N ASP A 53 -9.83 19.91 -4.84
CA ASP A 53 -9.18 19.95 -6.16
C ASP A 53 -7.69 19.55 -6.11
N ALA A 54 -7.26 18.90 -5.02
CA ALA A 54 -5.89 18.39 -4.92
C ALA A 54 -5.57 17.38 -6.03
N THR A 55 -4.29 17.31 -6.43
CA THR A 55 -3.82 16.34 -7.43
C THR A 55 -3.76 14.93 -6.86
N PRO A 56 -3.78 13.87 -7.70
CA PRO A 56 -3.50 12.50 -7.28
C PRO A 56 -2.22 12.37 -6.46
N ASP A 57 -1.11 12.98 -6.90
CA ASP A 57 0.17 12.98 -6.18
C ASP A 57 0.07 13.55 -4.76
N THR A 58 -0.80 14.55 -4.54
CA THR A 58 -1.02 15.13 -3.22
C THR A 58 -1.74 14.15 -2.30
N LEU A 59 -2.72 13.41 -2.83
CA LEU A 59 -3.43 12.36 -2.10
C LEU A 59 -2.50 11.17 -1.83
N GLU A 60 -1.68 10.77 -2.81
CA GLU A 60 -0.66 9.71 -2.67
C GLU A 60 0.29 10.04 -1.52
N ALA A 61 0.89 11.23 -1.54
CA ALA A 61 1.79 11.68 -0.49
C ALA A 61 1.12 11.68 0.89
N ALA A 62 -0.11 12.18 1.00
CA ALA A 62 -0.83 12.24 2.26
C ALA A 62 -1.20 10.84 2.81
N LEU A 63 -1.44 9.86 1.92
CA LEU A 63 -1.70 8.47 2.32
C LEU A 63 -0.40 7.75 2.73
N THR A 64 0.71 7.96 2.02
CA THR A 64 2.03 7.39 2.34
C THR A 64 2.68 8.00 3.59
N GLU A 65 2.14 9.10 4.13
CA GLU A 65 2.53 9.61 5.46
C GLU A 65 1.93 8.80 6.63
N LEU A 66 0.96 7.92 6.38
CA LEU A 66 0.38 7.05 7.43
C LEU A 66 1.33 5.86 7.69
N ASP A 67 1.66 5.57 8.95
CA ASP A 67 2.59 4.49 9.32
C ASP A 67 2.09 3.10 8.83
N THR A 68 0.78 2.95 8.65
CA THR A 68 0.12 1.73 8.16
C THR A 68 0.05 1.62 6.64
N VAL A 69 0.50 2.62 5.89
CA VAL A 69 0.56 2.66 4.42
C VAL A 69 1.97 3.02 3.99
N GLU A 70 2.70 2.03 3.49
CA GLU A 70 4.08 2.25 3.04
C GLU A 70 4.08 2.87 1.64
N TRP A 71 3.31 2.32 0.69
CA TRP A 71 3.18 2.85 -0.67
C TRP A 71 1.79 2.59 -1.28
N VAL A 72 1.29 3.59 -1.99
CA VAL A 72 0.12 3.53 -2.86
C VAL A 72 0.47 4.15 -4.20
N ASP A 73 -0.24 3.78 -5.27
CA ASP A 73 -0.26 4.51 -6.54
C ASP A 73 -1.64 5.14 -6.71
N VAL A 74 -1.69 6.43 -7.02
CA VAL A 74 -2.95 7.17 -7.11
C VAL A 74 -3.12 7.77 -8.50
N THR A 75 -4.22 7.42 -9.16
CA THR A 75 -4.56 7.97 -10.47
C THR A 75 -5.96 8.57 -10.45
N SER A 76 -6.23 9.56 -11.32
CA SER A 76 -7.56 10.16 -11.44
C SER A 76 -7.92 10.43 -12.89
N THR A 77 -9.18 10.22 -13.24
CA THR A 77 -9.72 10.53 -14.58
C THR A 77 -9.74 12.04 -14.87
N GLY A 78 -9.74 12.89 -13.84
CA GLY A 78 -9.86 14.35 -13.95
C GLY A 78 -8.59 15.13 -13.63
N GLY A 79 -7.50 14.47 -13.24
CA GLY A 79 -6.24 15.11 -12.80
C GLY A 79 -6.30 15.78 -11.41
N VAL A 80 -7.47 15.78 -10.78
CA VAL A 80 -7.75 16.22 -9.40
C VAL A 80 -8.61 15.17 -8.70
N ILE A 81 -8.82 15.25 -7.39
CA ILE A 81 -9.61 14.24 -6.66
C ILE A 81 -11.13 14.50 -6.68
N CYS A 82 -11.58 15.75 -6.81
CA CYS A 82 -12.99 16.14 -6.98
C CYS A 82 -13.15 17.24 -8.05
N SER A 83 -14.26 17.22 -8.81
CA SER A 83 -14.61 18.32 -9.73
C SER A 83 -16.10 18.34 -10.07
N SER A 84 -16.66 19.52 -10.41
CA SER A 84 -18.02 19.65 -10.95
C SER A 84 -18.18 19.16 -12.39
N PHE A 85 -17.10 19.06 -13.16
CA PHE A 85 -17.16 18.79 -14.60
C PHE A 85 -17.26 17.29 -14.93
N GLY A 86 -18.07 16.57 -14.17
CA GLY A 86 -18.26 15.12 -14.27
C GLY A 86 -17.87 14.40 -12.97
N ASN A 87 -18.35 13.17 -12.79
CA ASN A 87 -17.90 12.33 -11.68
C ASN A 87 -16.41 12.03 -11.90
N VAL A 88 -15.56 12.64 -11.07
CA VAL A 88 -14.14 12.30 -11.03
C VAL A 88 -14.01 11.01 -10.24
N THR A 89 -13.34 10.03 -10.84
CA THR A 89 -13.00 8.77 -10.18
C THR A 89 -11.50 8.76 -9.99
N THR A 90 -11.09 8.69 -8.73
CA THR A 90 -9.71 8.52 -8.31
C THR A 90 -9.53 7.07 -7.88
N SER A 91 -8.56 6.37 -8.47
CA SER A 91 -8.20 5.00 -8.10
C SER A 91 -6.96 5.05 -7.22
N VAL A 92 -7.08 4.45 -6.03
CA VAL A 92 -5.99 4.26 -5.07
C VAL A 92 -5.63 2.78 -5.10
N GLU A 93 -4.49 2.45 -5.71
CA GLU A 93 -3.92 1.11 -5.72
C GLU A 93 -2.97 0.94 -4.53
N PHE A 94 -3.25 -0.01 -3.65
CA PHE A 94 -2.37 -0.32 -2.52
C PHE A 94 -1.26 -1.25 -2.99
N LEU A 95 -0.04 -0.70 -3.05
CA LEU A 95 1.17 -1.47 -3.33
C LEU A 95 1.66 -2.14 -2.04
N VAL A 96 1.77 -1.36 -0.96
CA VAL A 96 2.14 -1.85 0.37
C VAL A 96 1.39 -1.03 1.43
N PRO A 97 0.53 -1.64 2.27
CA PRO A 97 0.36 -3.08 2.49
C PRO A 97 -0.36 -3.79 1.34
N THR A 98 0.06 -5.04 1.09
CA THR A 98 -0.59 -5.94 0.11
C THR A 98 -1.80 -6.66 0.72
N GLY A 99 -2.55 -7.37 -0.15
CA GLY A 99 -3.73 -8.15 0.21
C GLY A 99 -5.02 -7.34 0.19
N ASP A 100 -6.12 -7.98 0.62
CA ASP A 100 -7.42 -7.34 0.79
C ASP A 100 -7.39 -6.44 2.03
N VAL A 101 -7.28 -5.12 1.81
CA VAL A 101 -7.17 -4.13 2.89
C VAL A 101 -8.51 -3.42 3.13
N PRO A 102 -8.79 -2.93 4.36
CA PRO A 102 -10.04 -2.23 4.63
C PRO A 102 -10.22 -1.00 3.75
N LEU A 103 -11.48 -0.68 3.41
CA LEU A 103 -11.80 0.55 2.70
C LEU A 103 -11.30 1.80 3.43
N LEU A 104 -10.73 2.73 2.68
CA LEU A 104 -10.47 4.10 3.12
C LEU A 104 -11.78 4.72 3.62
N GLN A 105 -11.69 5.38 4.76
CA GLN A 105 -12.84 6.05 5.36
C GLN A 105 -12.70 7.55 5.17
N VAL A 106 -13.80 8.19 4.78
CA VAL A 106 -13.92 9.64 4.92
C VAL A 106 -14.06 9.94 6.41
N HIS A 107 -13.05 10.57 7.02
CA HIS A 107 -13.07 10.83 8.46
C HIS A 107 -13.87 12.08 8.80
N SER A 108 -13.43 13.21 8.26
CA SER A 108 -14.14 14.49 8.35
C SER A 108 -13.97 15.23 7.03
N SER A 109 -14.96 16.02 6.65
CA SER A 109 -14.91 16.80 5.43
C SER A 109 -15.75 18.07 5.54
N THR A 110 -15.33 19.09 4.80
CA THR A 110 -16.11 20.31 4.53
C THR A 110 -16.60 20.37 3.08
N LEU A 111 -16.48 19.23 2.36
CA LEU A 111 -16.95 19.09 1.00
C LEU A 111 -18.45 19.40 0.90
N ASP A 112 -18.81 20.16 -0.13
CA ASP A 112 -20.20 20.51 -0.45
C ASP A 112 -21.02 19.31 -0.94
N VAL A 113 -20.36 18.28 -1.47
CA VAL A 113 -20.95 16.99 -1.86
C VAL A 113 -20.17 15.87 -1.19
N ALA A 114 -20.88 14.95 -0.52
CA ALA A 114 -20.26 13.79 0.11
C ALA A 114 -19.72 12.82 -0.97
N PRO A 115 -18.44 12.44 -0.91
CA PRO A 115 -17.89 11.48 -1.86
C PRO A 115 -18.21 10.04 -1.45
N VAL A 116 -17.93 9.12 -2.37
CA VAL A 116 -18.11 7.67 -2.17
C VAL A 116 -16.76 6.98 -2.33
N VAL A 117 -16.44 6.09 -1.38
CA VAL A 117 -15.31 5.17 -1.47
C VAL A 117 -15.87 3.75 -1.61
N GLU A 118 -15.39 2.99 -2.59
CA GLU A 118 -15.79 1.61 -2.84
C GLU A 118 -14.60 0.72 -3.24
N GLU A 119 -14.76 -0.59 -3.07
CA GLU A 119 -13.79 -1.59 -3.51
C GLU A 119 -13.87 -1.70 -5.03
N GLY A 120 -12.76 -1.43 -5.71
CA GLY A 120 -12.63 -1.60 -7.17
C GLY A 120 -12.11 -2.99 -7.52
N VAL A 121 -10.99 -3.37 -6.92
CA VAL A 121 -10.36 -4.68 -7.07
C VAL A 121 -9.97 -5.19 -5.69
N LYS A 122 -10.48 -6.36 -5.34
CA LYS A 122 -10.06 -7.09 -4.14
C LYS A 122 -8.63 -7.60 -4.28
N GLY A 123 -7.73 -7.16 -3.41
CA GLY A 123 -6.34 -7.61 -3.36
C GLY A 123 -6.20 -9.09 -3.03
N THR A 124 -5.33 -9.80 -3.75
CA THR A 124 -5.11 -11.26 -3.58
C THR A 124 -3.68 -11.64 -3.23
N LYS A 125 -2.78 -10.67 -3.18
CA LYS A 125 -1.41 -10.83 -2.68
C LYS A 125 -1.41 -11.20 -1.20
N GLU A 126 -0.42 -11.98 -0.75
CA GLU A 126 -0.27 -12.24 0.68
C GLU A 126 0.23 -10.99 1.41
N TRP A 127 -0.12 -10.87 2.69
CA TRP A 127 0.54 -9.97 3.64
C TRP A 127 1.27 -10.81 4.66
N ALA A 128 2.38 -11.41 4.26
CA ALA A 128 3.11 -12.40 5.05
C ALA A 128 4.47 -11.88 5.51
N GLU A 129 4.83 -12.17 6.76
CA GLU A 129 6.14 -11.79 7.29
C GLU A 129 7.26 -12.41 6.45
N CYS A 130 8.22 -11.57 6.05
CA CYS A 130 9.30 -11.95 5.14
C CYS A 130 8.81 -12.63 3.86
N SER A 131 7.63 -12.22 3.36
CA SER A 131 7.02 -12.75 2.13
C SER A 131 6.88 -14.28 2.13
N ASN A 132 6.79 -14.95 3.29
CA ASN A 132 6.90 -16.41 3.44
C ASN A 132 8.17 -17.04 2.86
N ARG A 133 9.19 -16.22 2.57
CA ARG A 133 10.44 -16.62 1.91
C ARG A 133 11.68 -16.21 2.69
N GLY A 134 11.53 -16.02 3.99
CA GLY A 134 12.62 -15.85 4.91
C GLY A 134 12.21 -16.12 6.35
N ILE A 135 13.19 -16.05 7.23
CA ILE A 135 12.98 -16.07 8.68
C ILE A 135 13.29 -14.68 9.21
N CYS A 136 12.37 -14.13 10.01
CA CYS A 136 12.58 -12.86 10.68
C CYS A 136 13.61 -12.99 11.81
N ASP A 137 14.73 -12.27 11.73
CA ASP A 137 15.58 -12.04 12.89
C ASP A 137 14.93 -10.99 13.79
N ARG A 138 14.39 -11.46 14.92
CA ARG A 138 13.68 -10.61 15.90
C ARG A 138 14.55 -9.59 16.60
N THR A 139 15.87 -9.72 16.51
CA THR A 139 16.82 -8.80 17.13
C THR A 139 17.07 -7.58 16.25
N SER A 140 17.27 -7.79 14.95
CA SER A 140 17.52 -6.72 13.96
C SER A 140 16.24 -6.20 13.31
N GLY A 141 15.21 -7.03 13.18
CA GLY A 141 14.01 -6.75 12.39
C GLY A 141 14.20 -7.02 10.90
N GLU A 142 15.27 -7.71 10.53
CA GLU A 142 15.60 -8.02 9.13
C GLU A 142 15.20 -9.44 8.76
N CYS A 143 14.75 -9.64 7.52
CA CYS A 143 14.45 -10.97 7.00
C CYS A 143 15.71 -11.66 6.46
N VAL A 144 15.96 -12.86 6.95
CA VAL A 144 16.97 -13.77 6.38
C VAL A 144 16.30 -14.60 5.30
N CYS A 145 16.53 -14.26 4.03
CA CYS A 145 15.88 -14.89 2.89
C CYS A 145 16.33 -16.33 2.64
N PHE A 146 15.40 -17.15 2.15
CA PHE A 146 15.67 -18.49 1.65
C PHE A 146 16.40 -18.45 0.30
N GLY A 147 16.92 -19.60 -0.12
CA GLY A 147 17.70 -19.73 -1.34
C GLY A 147 16.90 -19.35 -2.59
N GLY A 148 17.41 -18.34 -3.31
CA GLY A 148 16.79 -17.84 -4.54
C GLY A 148 15.76 -16.73 -4.31
N GLN A 149 15.61 -16.25 -3.07
CA GLN A 149 14.80 -15.08 -2.75
C GLN A 149 15.67 -13.93 -2.26
N PHE A 150 15.22 -12.73 -2.60
CA PHE A 150 15.95 -11.50 -2.40
C PHE A 150 14.99 -10.40 -1.95
N THR A 151 15.57 -9.35 -1.39
CA THR A 151 14.84 -8.10 -1.12
C THR A 151 14.15 -7.57 -2.38
N SER A 152 12.97 -6.97 -2.18
CA SER A 152 12.15 -6.43 -3.25
C SER A 152 11.76 -4.97 -3.02
N ASP A 153 11.06 -4.40 -3.99
CA ASP A 153 10.36 -3.12 -3.93
C ASP A 153 8.91 -3.26 -3.41
N GLY A 154 8.53 -4.41 -2.85
CA GLY A 154 7.15 -4.75 -2.48
C GLY A 154 6.32 -5.32 -3.63
N GLN A 155 6.74 -5.09 -4.88
CA GLN A 155 6.03 -5.50 -6.10
C GLN A 155 6.74 -6.63 -6.86
N GLY A 156 7.72 -7.28 -6.23
CA GLY A 156 8.44 -8.42 -6.78
C GLY A 156 9.58 -8.07 -7.73
N LEU A 157 9.95 -6.78 -7.86
CA LEU A 157 11.16 -6.35 -8.54
C LEU A 157 12.28 -6.10 -7.53
N THR A 158 13.42 -5.59 -8.00
CA THR A 158 14.57 -5.28 -7.13
C THR A 158 14.28 -4.03 -6.32
N GLY A 159 14.46 -4.11 -5.01
CA GLY A 159 14.36 -2.98 -4.09
C GLY A 159 15.02 -3.31 -2.76
N ASP A 160 15.00 -2.35 -1.84
CA ASP A 160 15.80 -2.39 -0.60
C ASP A 160 14.95 -2.65 0.66
N ARG A 161 13.72 -3.16 0.51
CA ARG A 161 12.77 -3.35 1.60
C ARG A 161 13.18 -4.42 2.62
N GLY A 162 14.05 -5.35 2.22
CA GLY A 162 14.50 -6.45 3.07
C GLY A 162 13.42 -7.49 3.38
N ASP A 163 12.49 -7.73 2.45
CA ASP A 163 11.27 -8.52 2.66
C ASP A 163 11.30 -9.93 2.06
N CYS A 164 12.32 -10.27 1.27
CA CYS A 164 12.39 -11.54 0.53
C CYS A 164 11.29 -11.71 -0.55
N GLY A 165 10.68 -10.59 -0.96
CA GLY A 165 9.56 -10.56 -1.92
C GLY A 165 9.97 -10.71 -3.39
N ARG A 166 11.26 -10.90 -3.71
CA ARG A 166 11.74 -11.04 -5.09
C ARG A 166 12.31 -12.42 -5.35
N LYS A 167 11.82 -13.09 -6.40
CA LYS A 167 12.43 -14.32 -6.93
C LYS A 167 13.64 -13.98 -7.81
N GLY A 168 14.80 -14.54 -7.49
CA GLY A 168 15.95 -14.55 -8.40
C GLY A 168 16.23 -15.94 -8.95
N ILE A 169 17.01 -15.98 -10.02
CA ILE A 169 17.64 -17.22 -10.48
C ILE A 169 18.84 -17.48 -9.58
N HIS A 170 18.91 -18.67 -8.97
CA HIS A 170 20.17 -19.18 -8.46
C HIS A 170 21.11 -19.28 -9.67
N TYR A 171 22.10 -18.40 -9.77
CA TYR A 171 23.32 -18.76 -10.48
C TYR A 171 23.93 -19.89 -9.65
N ILE A 172 23.67 -21.13 -10.05
CA ILE A 172 24.58 -22.22 -9.73
C ILE A 172 25.83 -21.85 -10.52
N ASP A 173 26.87 -21.41 -9.83
CA ASP A 173 28.19 -21.33 -10.41
C ASP A 173 28.55 -22.75 -10.88
N PRO A 174 28.65 -23.01 -12.20
CA PRO A 174 29.00 -24.33 -12.69
C PRO A 174 30.44 -24.73 -12.34
N ASP A 175 31.24 -23.81 -11.79
CA ASP A 175 32.65 -24.00 -11.45
C ASP A 175 32.94 -24.05 -9.93
N ALA A 176 31.92 -24.19 -9.07
CA ALA A 176 32.07 -24.37 -7.62
C ALA A 176 32.27 -25.83 -7.19
#